data_AF-A0A2S5VYY6-F1
#
_entry.id   AF-A0A2S5VYY6-F1
#
_cell.length_a   1.000
_cell.length_b   1.000
_cell.length_c   1.000
_cell.angle_alpha   90.00
_cell.angle_beta   90.00
_cell.angle_gamma   90.00
#
_symmetry.space_group_name_H-M   'P 1'
#
loop_
_entity.id
_entity.type
_entity.pdbx_description
1 polymer ?
#
loop_
_entity_poly.entity_id
_entity_poly.type
_entity_poly.pdbx_seq_one_letter_code
_entity_poly.pdbx_strand_id
1 'polypeptide(L)'
;MLTVIVIAKECLPGRVKTRLTPDVTFEQAALVASASLIDTLDVVRALPATRRILAFDGDPANAPAQAAGFDLIPQVTGALDARLADIFAHCSGPTLLVGMDTPQLTQQNLAPVLAWAQALDGATPPTLTSPTLAPPTLGPPTLSEGAPDAPTGSTPGAWLGLSTDGGFWALAMATPDGSLIDGVPMSQDDTGRVQLSRLQQAGLVVGLLDELTDVDTALDAAHVAALAPTGRFAAAWCAATETATTSQTSAPTPTPTPEASAPRELVEARS
;
A
#
# COMPACT_ATOMS: atom_id res chain seq x y z
N MET A 1 -4.26 24.22 3.54
CA MET A 1 -3.20 23.71 4.38
C MET A 1 -3.42 22.21 4.38
N LEU A 2 -2.55 21.44 3.72
CA LEU A 2 -2.78 20.00 3.53
C LEU A 2 -2.51 19.22 4.82
N THR A 3 -3.50 18.44 5.26
CA THR A 3 -3.32 17.39 6.27
C THR A 3 -3.07 16.07 5.57
N VAL A 4 -2.02 15.34 5.96
CA VAL A 4 -1.75 13.98 5.46
C VAL A 4 -1.87 12.98 6.59
N ILE A 5 -2.69 11.95 6.38
CA ILE A 5 -2.92 10.84 7.30
C ILE A 5 -2.26 9.60 6.73
N VAL A 6 -1.45 8.93 7.54
CA VAL A 6 -1.06 7.53 7.31
C VAL A 6 -1.92 6.67 8.21
N ILE A 7 -2.73 5.78 7.63
CA ILE A 7 -3.44 4.77 8.41
C ILE A 7 -2.59 3.50 8.49
N ALA A 8 -2.35 3.03 9.71
CA ALA A 8 -1.49 1.87 9.94
C ALA A 8 -1.94 1.09 11.16
N LYS A 9 -1.57 -0.19 11.21
CA LYS A 9 -1.70 -1.02 12.40
C LYS A 9 -0.32 -1.49 12.86
N GLU A 10 -0.22 -1.84 14.13
CA GLU A 10 1.01 -2.36 14.70
C GLU A 10 1.44 -3.65 14.00
N CYS A 11 2.71 -3.68 13.59
CA CYS A 11 3.28 -4.76 12.80
C CYS A 11 3.68 -5.94 13.69
N LEU A 12 2.69 -6.66 14.20
CA LEU A 12 2.88 -7.82 15.07
C LEU A 12 2.84 -9.14 14.27
N PRO A 13 3.72 -10.10 14.57
CA PRO A 13 3.68 -11.44 13.99
C PRO A 13 2.28 -12.07 14.11
N GLY A 14 1.77 -12.61 13.01
CA GLY A 14 0.46 -13.26 12.96
C GLY A 14 -0.74 -12.31 12.96
N ARG A 15 -0.53 -10.99 12.97
CA ARG A 15 -1.59 -9.97 12.86
C ARG A 15 -1.55 -9.16 11.57
N VAL A 16 -0.36 -9.01 10.98
CA VAL A 16 -0.16 -8.31 9.70
C VAL A 16 0.38 -9.28 8.66
N LYS A 17 0.03 -9.02 7.40
CA LYS A 17 0.58 -9.71 6.22
C LYS A 17 0.65 -11.23 6.36
N THR A 18 -0.39 -11.81 6.95
CA THR A 18 -0.49 -13.26 7.20
C THR A 18 -0.53 -14.07 5.91
N ARG A 19 -0.89 -13.44 4.79
CA ARG A 19 -0.89 -14.02 3.44
C ARG A 19 0.49 -14.07 2.77
N LEU A 20 1.53 -13.54 3.42
CA LEU A 20 2.93 -13.80 3.02
C LEU A 20 3.42 -15.18 3.50
N THR A 21 2.68 -15.84 4.39
CA THR A 21 2.93 -17.22 4.82
C THR A 21 2.24 -18.17 3.82
N PRO A 22 2.91 -19.26 3.38
CA PRO A 22 4.09 -19.89 3.96
C PRO A 22 5.45 -19.45 3.42
N ASP A 23 5.51 -18.55 2.43
CA ASP A 23 6.78 -18.12 1.81
C ASP A 23 7.76 -17.49 2.81
N VAL A 24 7.24 -16.80 3.83
CA VAL A 24 8.00 -16.28 4.96
C VAL A 24 7.28 -16.57 6.29
N THR A 25 8.03 -16.56 7.40
CA THR A 25 7.46 -16.73 8.75
C THR A 25 6.62 -15.52 9.16
N PHE A 26 5.79 -15.66 10.20
CA PHE A 26 5.01 -14.55 10.73
C PHE A 26 5.90 -13.40 11.25
N GLU A 27 7.07 -13.70 11.82
CA GLU A 27 8.05 -12.72 12.27
C GLU A 27 8.63 -11.95 11.08
N GLN A 28 8.98 -12.66 10.01
CA GLN A 28 9.48 -12.05 8.78
C GLN A 28 8.41 -11.19 8.11
N ALA A 29 7.17 -11.66 8.03
CA ALA A 29 6.05 -10.89 7.50
C ALA A 29 5.82 -9.59 8.28
N ALA A 30 5.92 -9.63 9.61
CA ALA A 30 5.83 -8.45 10.46
C ALA A 30 6.97 -7.45 10.22
N LEU A 31 8.21 -7.94 10.02
CA LEU A 31 9.34 -7.08 9.66
C LEU A 31 9.14 -6.41 8.29
N VAL A 32 8.64 -7.16 7.30
CA VAL A 32 8.33 -6.63 5.96
C VAL A 32 7.24 -5.57 6.03
N ALA A 33 6.17 -5.81 6.79
CA ALA A 33 5.10 -4.83 7.02
C ALA A 33 5.61 -3.55 7.72
N SER A 34 6.47 -3.71 8.73
CA SER A 34 7.10 -2.60 9.44
C SER A 34 7.97 -1.76 8.52
N ALA A 35 8.75 -2.41 7.65
CA ALA A 35 9.56 -1.74 6.65
C ALA A 35 8.71 -0.96 5.64
N SER A 36 7.55 -1.51 5.23
CA SER A 36 6.58 -0.82 4.38
C SER A 36 6.07 0.48 5.03
N LEU A 37 5.60 0.38 6.28
CA LEU A 37 5.14 1.54 7.04
C LEU A 37 6.24 2.61 7.19
N ILE A 38 7.48 2.20 7.46
CA ILE A 38 8.61 3.12 7.61
C ILE A 38 8.87 3.87 6.30
N ASP A 39 8.89 3.18 5.15
CA ASP A 39 9.11 3.82 3.85
C ASP A 39 7.97 4.80 3.52
N THR A 40 6.71 4.43 3.79
CA THR A 40 5.56 5.34 3.66
C THR A 40 5.70 6.59 4.54
N LEU A 41 6.10 6.44 5.80
CA LEU A 41 6.29 7.57 6.72
C LEU A 41 7.42 8.50 6.25
N ASP A 42 8.51 7.96 5.72
CA ASP A 42 9.62 8.76 5.18
C ASP A 42 9.15 9.60 3.96
N VAL A 43 8.33 9.03 3.08
CA VAL A 43 7.73 9.77 1.95
C VAL A 43 6.80 10.87 2.46
N VAL A 44 5.87 10.56 3.36
CA VAL A 44 4.91 11.53 3.90
C VAL A 44 5.59 12.66 4.67
N ARG A 45 6.68 12.37 5.37
CA ARG A 45 7.51 13.37 6.05
C ARG A 45 8.04 14.42 5.07
N ALA A 46 8.47 14.00 3.88
CA ALA A 46 9.05 14.89 2.87
C ALA A 46 8.02 15.75 2.12
N LEU A 47 6.72 15.41 2.18
CA LEU A 47 5.67 16.17 1.49
C LEU A 47 5.51 17.58 2.05
N PRO A 48 5.07 18.58 1.26
CA PRO A 48 4.73 19.92 1.76
C PRO A 48 3.36 19.93 2.48
N ALA A 49 3.27 19.24 3.62
CA ALA A 49 2.06 19.17 4.45
C ALA A 49 2.20 20.01 5.73
N THR A 50 1.10 20.67 6.13
CA THR A 50 1.05 21.47 7.37
C THR A 50 0.83 20.61 8.60
N ARG A 51 0.15 19.47 8.44
CA ARG A 51 -0.12 18.52 9.52
C ARG A 51 0.07 17.10 8.99
N ARG A 52 0.66 16.24 9.81
CA ARG A 52 0.85 14.83 9.52
C ARG A 52 0.29 14.02 10.67
N ILE A 53 -0.54 13.04 10.37
CA ILE A 53 -1.22 12.20 11.34
C ILE A 53 -0.80 10.76 11.08
N LEU A 54 -0.45 10.03 12.12
CA LEU A 54 -0.39 8.57 12.10
C LEU A 54 -1.61 8.06 12.85
N ALA A 55 -2.61 7.55 12.12
CA ALA A 55 -3.77 6.90 12.70
C ALA A 55 -3.41 5.44 12.97
N PHE A 56 -3.10 5.12 14.22
CA PHE A 56 -2.43 3.88 14.61
C PHE A 56 -3.37 2.93 15.36
N ASP A 57 -3.50 1.71 14.84
CA ASP A 57 -4.18 0.59 15.50
C ASP A 57 -3.16 -0.29 16.21
N GLY A 58 -2.90 0.00 17.49
CA GLY A 58 -1.94 -0.72 18.33
C GLY A 58 -1.47 0.09 19.53
N ASP A 59 -0.45 -0.41 20.23
CA ASP A 59 0.15 0.30 21.36
C ASP A 59 0.95 1.52 20.86
N PRO A 60 0.61 2.76 21.25
CA PRO A 60 1.36 3.95 20.88
C PRO A 60 2.86 3.89 21.19
N ALA A 61 3.26 3.13 22.21
CA ALA A 61 4.67 2.93 22.56
C ALA A 61 5.45 2.12 21.50
N ASN A 62 4.75 1.36 20.66
CA ASN A 62 5.30 0.54 19.58
C ASN A 62 5.22 1.23 18.21
N ALA A 63 4.78 2.50 18.14
CA ALA A 63 4.85 3.28 16.91
C ALA A 63 6.33 3.43 16.46
N PRO A 64 6.61 3.37 15.15
CA PRO A 64 7.98 3.47 14.65
C PRO A 64 8.59 4.84 14.99
N ALA A 65 9.91 4.89 15.17
CA ALA A 65 10.62 6.16 15.43
C ALA A 65 10.38 7.20 14.32
N GLN A 66 10.12 6.75 13.09
CA GLN A 66 9.74 7.56 11.93
C GLN A 66 8.37 8.23 12.06
N ALA A 67 7.59 7.93 13.10
CA ALA A 67 6.42 8.71 13.47
C ALA A 67 6.78 10.01 14.23
N ALA A 68 8.06 10.25 14.57
CA ALA A 68 8.46 11.47 15.29
C ALA A 68 8.07 12.74 14.52
N GLY A 69 7.21 13.58 15.09
CA GLY A 69 6.66 14.77 14.43
C GLY A 69 5.36 14.54 13.64
N PHE A 70 4.79 13.34 13.72
CA PHE A 70 3.40 13.06 13.36
C PHE A 70 2.54 13.16 14.62
N ASP A 71 1.31 13.64 14.46
CA ASP A 71 0.27 13.50 15.47
C ASP A 71 -0.17 12.04 15.49
N LEU A 72 0.15 11.33 16.57
CA LEU A 72 -0.28 9.95 16.76
C LEU A 72 -1.70 9.95 17.33
N ILE A 73 -2.66 9.39 16.58
CA ILE A 73 -4.05 9.24 17.03
C ILE A 73 -4.41 7.75 17.07
N PRO A 74 -5.08 7.26 18.13
CA PRO A 74 -5.59 5.91 18.16
C PRO A 74 -6.74 5.77 17.16
N GLN A 75 -6.84 4.61 16.52
CA GLN A 75 -8.05 4.29 15.74
C GLN A 75 -9.17 3.82 16.66
N VAL A 76 -10.41 4.21 16.34
CA VAL A 76 -11.60 3.66 17.03
C VAL A 76 -11.78 2.17 16.74
N THR A 77 -12.53 1.47 17.58
CA THR A 77 -12.92 0.09 17.29
C THR A 77 -13.96 0.05 16.19
N GLY A 78 -13.89 -0.92 15.28
CA GLY A 78 -14.90 -1.11 14.25
C GLY A 78 -14.33 -1.62 12.93
N ALA A 79 -15.19 -1.67 11.92
CA ALA A 79 -14.77 -1.95 10.54
C ALA A 79 -13.91 -0.78 9.99
N LEU A 80 -13.12 -1.07 8.95
CA LEU A 80 -12.14 -0.11 8.43
C LEU A 80 -12.79 1.18 7.90
N ASP A 81 -13.94 1.08 7.24
CA ASP A 81 -14.74 2.21 6.77
C ASP A 81 -15.14 3.16 7.91
N ALA A 82 -15.65 2.62 9.02
CA ALA A 82 -16.03 3.42 10.19
C ALA A 82 -14.80 4.09 10.85
N ARG A 83 -13.66 3.40 10.89
CA ARG A 83 -12.40 3.96 11.39
C ARG A 83 -11.91 5.11 10.52
N LEU A 84 -11.95 4.94 9.20
CA LEU A 84 -11.61 6.00 8.25
C LEU A 84 -12.55 7.20 8.38
N ALA A 85 -13.86 6.96 8.49
CA ALA A 85 -14.85 8.02 8.68
C ALA A 85 -14.58 8.84 9.96
N ASP A 86 -14.27 8.17 11.07
CA ASP A 86 -13.91 8.82 12.33
C ASP A 86 -12.64 9.68 12.18
N ILE A 87 -11.58 9.15 11.56
CA ILE A 87 -10.34 9.90 11.32
C ILE A 87 -10.60 11.18 10.50
N PHE A 88 -11.41 11.10 9.44
CA PHE A 88 -11.75 12.25 8.61
C PHE A 88 -12.56 13.31 9.38
N ALA A 89 -13.41 12.90 10.33
CA ALA A 89 -14.17 13.83 11.18
C ALA A 89 -13.28 14.72 12.08
N HIS A 90 -12.03 14.30 12.33
CA HIS A 90 -11.03 15.06 13.10
C HIS A 90 -10.17 15.99 12.25
N CYS A 91 -10.44 16.08 10.95
CA CYS A 91 -9.65 16.87 10.00
C CYS A 91 -10.46 18.07 9.48
N SER A 92 -9.75 19.14 9.14
CA SER A 92 -10.35 20.34 8.54
C SER A 92 -9.50 20.80 7.37
N GLY A 93 -10.13 21.22 6.28
CA GLY A 93 -9.45 21.58 5.04
C GLY A 93 -8.91 20.37 4.27
N PRO A 94 -8.15 20.60 3.19
CA PRO A 94 -7.70 19.53 2.30
C PRO A 94 -6.97 18.43 3.06
N THR A 95 -7.48 17.21 2.92
CA THR A 95 -7.00 16.04 3.68
C THR A 95 -6.71 14.90 2.73
N LEU A 96 -5.51 14.32 2.83
CA LEU A 96 -5.06 13.15 2.09
C LEU A 96 -4.85 11.98 3.07
N LEU A 97 -5.48 10.85 2.82
CA LEU A 97 -5.23 9.57 3.47
C LEU A 97 -4.37 8.70 2.56
N VAL A 98 -3.36 8.04 3.12
CA VAL A 98 -2.61 6.96 2.49
C VAL A 98 -2.55 5.73 3.40
N GLY A 99 -2.59 4.54 2.81
CA GLY A 99 -2.37 3.26 3.50
C GLY A 99 -0.89 2.96 3.75
N MET A 100 -0.61 2.00 4.62
CA MET A 100 0.77 1.57 4.96
C MET A 100 1.34 0.50 4.02
N ASP A 101 0.56 -0.02 3.09
CA ASP A 101 0.81 -1.28 2.38
C ASP A 101 1.25 -1.11 0.91
N THR A 102 1.53 0.13 0.51
CA THR A 102 2.09 0.50 -0.81
C THR A 102 3.49 1.12 -0.68
N PRO A 103 4.54 0.33 -0.39
CA PRO A 103 5.89 0.85 -0.12
C PRO A 103 6.59 1.46 -1.32
N GLN A 104 6.11 1.21 -2.54
CA GLN A 104 6.53 1.86 -3.78
C GLN A 104 5.96 3.28 -3.95
N LEU A 105 5.14 3.76 -3.02
CA LEU A 105 4.62 5.12 -3.03
C LEU A 105 5.77 6.13 -3.11
N THR A 106 5.66 7.08 -4.02
CA THR A 106 6.59 8.21 -4.14
C THR A 106 5.85 9.54 -4.08
N GLN A 107 6.60 10.62 -3.84
CA GLN A 107 6.08 11.98 -3.95
C GLN A 107 5.50 12.26 -5.36
N GLN A 108 6.04 11.63 -6.41
CA GLN A 108 5.56 11.83 -7.78
C GLN A 108 4.14 11.28 -7.97
N ASN A 109 3.81 10.14 -7.36
CA ASN A 109 2.44 9.59 -7.40
C ASN A 109 1.41 10.53 -6.75
N LEU A 110 1.86 11.36 -5.80
CA LEU A 110 1.04 12.34 -5.11
C LEU A 110 1.08 13.74 -5.73
N ALA A 111 1.90 13.98 -6.76
CA ALA A 111 2.07 15.30 -7.36
C ALA A 111 0.75 15.98 -7.77
N PRO A 112 -0.24 15.28 -8.35
CA PRO A 112 -1.55 15.88 -8.65
C PRO A 112 -2.29 16.39 -7.41
N VAL A 113 -2.28 15.61 -6.31
CA VAL A 113 -2.90 16.00 -5.03
C VAL A 113 -2.17 17.19 -4.41
N LEU A 114 -0.84 17.21 -4.46
CA LEU A 114 -0.05 18.31 -3.89
C LEU A 114 -0.33 19.63 -4.61
N ALA A 115 -0.33 19.61 -5.95
CA ALA A 115 -0.64 20.79 -6.76
C ALA A 115 -2.08 21.26 -6.53
N TRP A 116 -3.02 20.32 -6.45
CA TRP A 116 -4.42 20.59 -6.15
C TRP A 116 -4.62 21.22 -4.76
N ALA A 117 -4.05 20.64 -3.71
CA ALA A 117 -4.17 21.14 -2.35
C ALA A 117 -3.59 22.55 -2.21
N GLN A 118 -2.51 22.83 -2.95
CA GLN A 118 -1.91 24.15 -2.95
C GLN A 118 -2.75 25.20 -3.70
N ALA A 119 -3.39 24.81 -4.80
CA ALA A 119 -4.31 25.67 -5.52
C ALA A 119 -5.52 26.05 -4.64
N LEU A 120 -6.01 25.11 -3.80
CA LEU A 120 -7.07 25.38 -2.81
C LEU A 120 -6.65 26.41 -1.75
N ASP A 121 -5.36 26.50 -1.46
CA ASP A 121 -4.80 27.47 -0.51
C ASP A 121 -4.55 28.86 -1.13
N GLY A 122 -4.78 29.02 -2.43
CA GLY A 122 -4.47 30.26 -3.15
C GLY A 122 -2.97 30.54 -3.28
N ALA A 123 -2.11 29.55 -3.03
CA ALA A 123 -0.66 29.67 -3.14
C ALA A 123 -0.16 29.23 -4.53
N THR A 124 0.79 29.97 -5.11
CA THR A 124 1.42 29.62 -6.40
C THR A 124 2.26 28.35 -6.26
N PRO A 125 2.09 27.31 -7.12
CA PRO A 125 2.80 26.03 -7.00
C PRO A 125 4.33 26.20 -6.96
N PRO A 126 5.09 25.49 -6.08
CA PRO A 126 6.53 25.44 -6.19
C PRO A 126 6.86 24.63 -7.45
N THR A 127 7.80 25.13 -8.22
CA THR A 127 8.32 24.42 -9.39
C THR A 127 9.01 23.14 -8.91
N LEU A 128 8.42 21.97 -9.16
CA LEU A 128 9.13 20.70 -9.04
C LEU A 128 10.17 20.67 -10.17
N THR A 129 11.43 21.01 -9.85
CA THR A 129 12.55 20.79 -10.76
C THR A 129 12.82 19.30 -10.86
N SER A 130 12.40 18.68 -11.97
CA SER A 130 12.88 17.36 -12.37
C SER A 130 14.41 17.36 -12.40
N PRO A 131 15.10 16.29 -11.95
CA PRO A 131 16.48 16.07 -12.36
C PRO A 131 16.48 15.76 -13.86
N THR A 132 16.98 16.69 -14.66
CA THR A 132 17.22 16.49 -16.09
C THR A 132 18.19 15.34 -16.30
N LEU A 133 17.68 14.16 -16.65
CA LEU A 133 18.44 13.16 -17.39
C LEU A 133 18.17 13.40 -18.88
N ALA A 134 19.19 13.86 -19.60
CA ALA A 134 19.09 14.05 -21.05
C ALA A 134 18.83 12.69 -21.74
N PRO A 135 17.83 12.57 -22.63
CA PRO A 135 17.67 11.38 -23.45
C PRO A 135 18.67 11.37 -24.63
N PRO A 136 19.13 10.20 -25.10
CA PRO A 136 19.87 10.10 -26.34
C PRO A 136 18.94 10.33 -27.54
N THR A 137 19.41 11.12 -28.50
CA THR A 137 18.75 11.48 -29.76
C THR A 137 18.47 10.26 -30.63
N LEU A 138 17.20 10.01 -30.96
CA LEU A 138 16.78 9.18 -32.10
C LEU A 138 15.61 9.89 -32.81
N GLY A 139 15.64 9.88 -34.14
CA GLY A 139 14.90 10.76 -35.05
C GLY A 139 13.36 10.61 -35.07
N PRO A 140 12.66 11.40 -35.92
CA PRO A 140 11.21 11.54 -35.85
C PRO A 140 10.49 10.33 -36.46
N PRO A 141 9.27 10.04 -35.98
CA PRO A 141 8.15 10.18 -36.92
C PRO A 141 6.83 10.70 -36.31
N THR A 142 6.16 11.52 -37.13
CA THR A 142 4.70 11.63 -37.43
C THR A 142 3.65 11.85 -36.33
N LEU A 143 2.76 12.80 -36.65
CA LEU A 143 1.59 13.27 -35.93
C LEU A 143 0.41 12.27 -35.87
N SER A 144 -0.40 12.47 -34.81
CA SER A 144 -1.84 12.17 -34.66
C SER A 144 -2.23 10.78 -34.15
N GLU A 145 -2.73 10.70 -32.91
CA GLU A 145 -4.17 10.71 -32.62
C GLU A 145 -4.41 11.02 -31.13
N GLY A 146 -5.43 11.85 -30.87
CA GLY A 146 -5.66 12.52 -29.59
C GLY A 146 -6.08 11.59 -28.47
N ALA A 147 -5.42 11.73 -27.32
CA ALA A 147 -6.02 11.40 -26.04
C ALA A 147 -7.25 12.32 -25.84
N PRO A 148 -8.38 11.82 -25.33
CA PRO A 148 -9.53 12.66 -25.08
C PRO A 148 -9.15 13.75 -24.08
N ASP A 149 -9.37 15.00 -24.49
CA ASP A 149 -9.27 16.18 -23.63
C ASP A 149 -10.03 15.93 -22.33
N ALA A 150 -9.32 15.99 -21.20
CA ALA A 150 -9.94 16.06 -19.90
C ALA A 150 -10.89 17.28 -19.88
N PRO A 151 -12.12 17.15 -19.36
CA PRO A 151 -13.08 18.24 -19.39
C PRO A 151 -12.52 19.46 -18.67
N THR A 152 -12.31 20.53 -19.43
CA THR A 152 -11.99 21.86 -18.93
C THR A 152 -13.22 22.42 -18.21
N GLY A 153 -13.15 22.61 -16.89
CA GLY A 153 -14.11 23.46 -16.19
C GLY A 153 -14.42 23.19 -14.71
N SER A 154 -13.89 22.14 -14.06
CA SER A 154 -14.15 21.95 -12.63
C SER A 154 -12.95 21.34 -11.92
N THR A 155 -12.39 22.08 -10.95
CA THR A 155 -11.34 21.57 -10.05
C THR A 155 -11.88 20.35 -9.30
N PRO A 156 -11.14 19.23 -9.24
CA PRO A 156 -11.58 18.05 -8.49
C PRO A 156 -11.95 18.41 -7.04
N GLY A 157 -13.05 17.86 -6.54
CA GLY A 157 -13.41 17.93 -5.13
C GLY A 157 -12.74 16.84 -4.30
N ALA A 158 -12.29 15.76 -4.96
CA ALA A 158 -11.58 14.66 -4.36
C ALA A 158 -10.56 14.03 -5.33
N TRP A 159 -9.60 13.30 -4.78
CA TRP A 159 -8.68 12.43 -5.53
C TRP A 159 -8.73 11.01 -4.97
N LEU A 160 -8.61 10.01 -5.84
CA LEU A 160 -8.61 8.61 -5.47
C LEU A 160 -7.45 7.88 -6.17
N GLY A 161 -6.62 7.16 -5.41
CA GLY A 161 -5.62 6.24 -5.93
C GLY A 161 -6.13 4.81 -5.77
N LEU A 162 -6.49 4.17 -6.88
CA LEU A 162 -6.96 2.77 -6.89
C LEU A 162 -5.79 1.81 -6.72
N SER A 163 -6.04 0.66 -6.11
CA SER A 163 -5.06 -0.43 -6.02
C SER A 163 -5.39 -1.58 -6.95
N THR A 164 -4.36 -2.33 -7.35
CA THR A 164 -4.47 -3.43 -8.32
C THR A 164 -5.33 -4.61 -7.85
N ASP A 165 -5.61 -4.70 -6.55
CA ASP A 165 -6.47 -5.71 -5.93
C ASP A 165 -7.95 -5.29 -5.87
N GLY A 166 -8.29 -4.10 -6.40
CA GLY A 166 -9.64 -3.56 -6.39
C GLY A 166 -9.96 -2.63 -5.21
N GLY A 167 -9.00 -2.41 -4.31
CA GLY A 167 -9.07 -1.43 -3.24
C GLY A 167 -8.71 0.00 -3.66
N PHE A 168 -8.24 0.79 -2.69
CA PHE A 168 -7.61 2.08 -2.93
C PHE A 168 -6.46 2.30 -1.93
N TRP A 169 -5.36 2.86 -2.41
CA TRP A 169 -4.17 3.17 -1.58
C TRP A 169 -4.17 4.61 -1.08
N ALA A 170 -4.94 5.50 -1.73
CA ALA A 170 -5.09 6.89 -1.34
C ALA A 170 -6.48 7.45 -1.57
N LEU A 171 -6.89 8.37 -0.68
CA LEU A 171 -8.11 9.15 -0.80
C LEU A 171 -7.85 10.58 -0.31
N ALA A 172 -8.09 11.58 -1.15
CA ALA A 172 -8.02 12.98 -0.76
C ALA A 172 -9.35 13.70 -0.96
N MET A 173 -9.71 14.58 -0.04
CA MET A 173 -10.93 15.41 -0.11
C MET A 173 -10.63 16.87 0.23
N ALA A 174 -11.17 17.80 -0.56
CA ALA A 174 -10.98 19.24 -0.30
C ALA A 174 -11.62 19.63 1.05
N THR A 175 -12.79 19.06 1.30
CA THR A 175 -13.52 19.14 2.57
C THR A 175 -13.71 17.71 3.05
N PRO A 176 -13.02 17.27 4.12
CA PRO A 176 -13.10 15.90 4.61
C PRO A 176 -14.52 15.60 5.10
N ASP A 177 -15.11 14.53 4.57
CA ASP A 177 -16.44 14.06 4.94
C ASP A 177 -16.41 12.54 5.11
N GLY A 178 -16.40 12.10 6.37
CA GLY A 178 -16.38 10.68 6.73
C GLY A 178 -17.62 9.90 6.27
N SER A 179 -18.76 10.58 6.05
CA SER A 179 -19.99 9.93 5.56
C SER A 179 -19.85 9.41 4.13
N LEU A 180 -18.88 9.93 3.37
CA LEU A 180 -18.54 9.45 2.03
C LEU A 180 -17.66 8.17 2.05
N ILE A 181 -17.26 7.71 3.23
CA ILE A 181 -16.46 6.49 3.42
C ILE A 181 -17.26 5.44 4.21
N ASP A 182 -18.02 5.87 5.22
CA ASP A 182 -18.80 5.00 6.09
C ASP A 182 -19.79 4.11 5.31
N GLY A 183 -19.69 2.79 5.48
CA GLY A 183 -20.50 1.81 4.77
C GLY A 183 -20.00 1.46 3.35
N VAL A 184 -18.79 1.86 2.94
CA VAL A 184 -18.16 1.25 1.75
C VAL A 184 -17.67 -0.15 2.16
N PRO A 185 -18.05 -1.22 1.42
CA PRO A 185 -17.53 -2.55 1.70
C PRO A 185 -16.00 -2.56 1.63
N MET A 186 -15.35 -3.01 2.69
CA MET A 186 -13.90 -3.05 2.79
C MET A 186 -13.37 -4.45 2.43
N SER A 187 -12.16 -4.52 1.90
CA SER A 187 -11.46 -5.78 1.54
C SER A 187 -12.19 -6.62 0.48
N GLN A 188 -12.89 -5.95 -0.45
CA GLN A 188 -13.49 -6.54 -1.64
C GLN A 188 -12.75 -6.06 -2.90
N ASP A 189 -12.79 -6.85 -3.98
CA ASP A 189 -12.17 -6.53 -5.27
C ASP A 189 -12.88 -5.40 -6.04
N ASP A 190 -13.99 -4.88 -5.50
CA ASP A 190 -14.70 -3.73 -6.05
C ASP A 190 -14.77 -2.53 -5.09
N THR A 191 -14.06 -2.58 -3.95
CA THR A 191 -14.04 -1.54 -2.91
C THR A 191 -13.76 -0.15 -3.49
N GLY A 192 -12.70 -0.02 -4.29
CA GLY A 192 -12.28 1.24 -4.92
C GLY A 192 -13.31 1.76 -5.92
N ARG A 193 -13.95 0.87 -6.69
CA ARG A 193 -15.02 1.22 -7.62
C ARG A 193 -16.27 1.72 -6.88
N VAL A 194 -16.62 1.08 -5.76
CA VAL A 194 -17.74 1.51 -4.91
C VAL A 194 -17.44 2.87 -4.25
N GLN A 195 -16.22 3.07 -3.74
CA GLN A 195 -15.77 4.35 -3.19
C GLN A 195 -15.83 5.47 -4.24
N LEU A 196 -15.32 5.22 -5.46
CA LEU A 196 -15.39 6.17 -6.57
C LEU A 196 -16.84 6.55 -6.90
N SER A 197 -17.72 5.54 -7.01
CA SER A 197 -19.14 5.74 -7.31
C SER A 197 -19.81 6.59 -6.23
N ARG A 198 -19.47 6.38 -4.96
CA ARG A 198 -20.01 7.15 -3.84
C ARG A 198 -19.61 8.62 -3.88
N LEU A 199 -18.34 8.91 -4.16
CA LEU A 199 -17.85 10.29 -4.32
C LEU A 199 -18.57 11.00 -5.47
N GLN A 200 -18.75 10.31 -6.60
CA GLN A 200 -19.45 10.85 -7.76
C GLN A 200 -20.94 11.07 -7.50
N GLN A 201 -21.60 10.17 -6.78
CA GLN A 201 -23.00 10.31 -6.37
C GLN A 201 -23.21 11.48 -5.40
N ALA A 202 -22.18 11.85 -4.62
CA ALA A 202 -22.15 13.07 -3.82
C ALA A 202 -21.90 14.35 -4.64
N GLY A 203 -21.79 14.24 -5.97
CA GLY A 203 -21.59 15.37 -6.88
C GLY A 203 -20.14 15.85 -6.99
N LEU A 204 -19.17 15.10 -6.46
CA LEU A 204 -17.76 15.46 -6.57
C LEU A 204 -17.20 15.09 -7.94
N VAL A 205 -16.45 16.02 -8.53
CA VAL A 205 -15.50 15.69 -9.59
C VAL A 205 -14.30 15.00 -8.93
N VAL A 206 -13.99 13.78 -9.35
CA VAL A 206 -12.93 12.96 -8.76
C VAL A 206 -11.77 12.82 -9.73
N GLY A 207 -10.58 13.27 -9.32
CA GLY A 207 -9.33 12.98 -10.02
C GLY A 207 -8.82 11.58 -9.64
N LEU A 208 -8.25 10.86 -10.61
CA LEU A 208 -7.62 9.57 -10.35
C LEU A 208 -6.10 9.73 -10.29
N LEU A 209 -5.48 9.07 -9.32
CA LEU A 209 -4.03 8.91 -9.25
C LEU A 209 -3.61 7.64 -9.99
N ASP A 210 -2.32 7.50 -10.23
CA ASP A 210 -1.76 6.26 -10.75
C ASP A 210 -2.12 5.08 -9.85
N GLU A 211 -2.42 3.95 -10.48
CA GLU A 211 -2.69 2.71 -9.78
C GLU A 211 -1.40 2.16 -9.15
N LEU A 212 -1.48 1.71 -7.90
CA LEU A 212 -0.36 1.07 -7.18
C LEU A 212 -0.76 -0.31 -6.65
N THR A 213 0.19 -1.22 -6.56
CA THR A 213 0.00 -2.53 -5.92
C THR A 213 -0.04 -2.45 -4.40
N ASP A 214 -1.15 -2.85 -3.79
CA ASP A 214 -1.20 -3.13 -2.36
C ASP A 214 -0.54 -4.49 -2.10
N VAL A 215 0.48 -4.54 -1.22
CA VAL A 215 1.26 -5.76 -1.00
C VAL A 215 0.55 -6.67 -0.03
N ASP A 216 -0.12 -7.73 -0.46
CA ASP A 216 -0.79 -8.68 0.46
C ASP A 216 -0.24 -10.10 0.37
N THR A 217 0.27 -10.50 -0.80
CA THR A 217 0.85 -11.82 -1.07
C THR A 217 2.35 -11.76 -1.35
N ALA A 218 3.01 -12.93 -1.29
CA ALA A 218 4.42 -13.05 -1.63
C ALA A 218 4.72 -12.62 -3.08
N LEU A 219 3.76 -12.82 -4.00
CA LEU A 219 3.87 -12.39 -5.39
C LEU A 219 3.89 -10.86 -5.48
N ASP A 220 2.99 -10.19 -4.75
CA ASP A 220 2.94 -8.72 -4.69
C ASP A 220 4.24 -8.18 -4.10
N ALA A 221 4.72 -8.80 -3.01
CA ALA A 221 5.94 -8.36 -2.34
C ALA A 221 7.16 -8.48 -3.25
N ALA A 222 7.31 -9.58 -3.98
CA ALA A 222 8.37 -9.76 -4.96
C ALA A 222 8.27 -8.75 -6.11
N HIS A 223 7.07 -8.51 -6.63
CA HIS A 223 6.83 -7.53 -7.69
C HIS A 223 7.21 -6.12 -7.24
N VAL A 224 6.72 -5.69 -6.08
CA VAL A 224 6.95 -4.36 -5.53
C VAL A 224 8.41 -4.16 -5.11
N ALA A 225 9.07 -5.17 -4.55
CA ALA A 225 10.50 -5.10 -4.24
C ALA A 225 11.36 -4.91 -5.51
N ALA A 226 10.95 -5.48 -6.64
CA ALA A 226 11.62 -5.25 -7.93
C ALA A 226 11.35 -3.85 -8.50
N LEU A 227 10.14 -3.30 -8.30
CA LEU A 227 9.79 -1.95 -8.74
C LEU A 227 10.49 -0.85 -7.92
N ALA A 228 10.65 -1.06 -6.61
CA ALA A 228 11.23 -0.09 -5.67
C ALA A 228 12.42 -0.71 -4.89
N PRO A 229 13.56 -0.99 -5.54
CA PRO A 229 14.62 -1.84 -4.99
C PRO A 229 15.48 -1.19 -3.90
N THR A 230 15.34 0.12 -3.67
CA THR A 230 16.19 0.88 -2.76
C THR A 230 15.58 1.11 -1.38
N GLY A 231 14.29 0.79 -1.20
CA GLY A 231 13.56 0.97 0.05
C GLY A 231 13.90 -0.09 1.12
N ARG A 232 13.54 0.19 2.37
CA ARG A 232 13.65 -0.79 3.45
C ARG A 232 12.76 -1.98 3.22
N PHE A 233 11.60 -1.78 2.59
CA PHE A 233 10.70 -2.86 2.21
C PHE A 233 11.40 -3.90 1.33
N ALA A 234 12.06 -3.47 0.24
CA ALA A 234 12.76 -4.36 -0.66
C ALA A 234 13.90 -5.10 0.04
N ALA A 235 14.68 -4.40 0.88
CA ALA A 235 15.74 -5.02 1.68
C ALA A 235 15.20 -6.06 2.66
N ALA A 236 14.08 -5.77 3.35
CA ALA A 236 13.43 -6.69 4.28
C ALA A 236 12.87 -7.93 3.56
N TRP A 237 12.26 -7.75 2.40
CA TRP A 237 11.74 -8.84 1.58
C TRP A 237 12.85 -9.79 1.08
N CYS A 238 13.95 -9.24 0.57
CA CYS A 238 15.11 -10.02 0.16
C CYS A 238 15.69 -10.83 1.33
N ALA A 239 15.90 -10.19 2.49
CA ALA A 239 16.43 -10.88 3.68
C ALA A 239 15.50 -12.01 4.18
N ALA A 240 14.18 -11.79 4.14
CA ALA A 240 13.20 -12.79 4.55
C ALA A 240 13.22 -14.03 3.65
N THR A 241 13.26 -13.83 2.33
CA THR A 241 13.21 -14.90 1.33
C THR A 241 14.54 -15.67 1.19
N GLU A 242 15.68 -14.99 1.39
CA GLU A 242 16.99 -15.65 1.48
C GLU A 242 17.04 -16.65 2.65
N THR A 243 16.56 -16.22 3.83
CA THR A 243 16.52 -17.07 5.04
C THR A 243 15.60 -18.28 4.87
N ALA A 244 14.45 -18.09 4.21
CA ALA A 244 13.51 -19.17 3.91
C ALA A 244 14.14 -20.23 3.00
N THR A 245 14.89 -19.80 1.98
CA THR A 245 15.58 -20.68 1.03
C THR A 245 16.69 -21.50 1.70
N THR A 246 17.48 -20.90 2.59
CA THR A 246 18.53 -21.62 3.35
C THR A 246 17.95 -22.66 4.31
N SER A 247 16.80 -22.37 4.91
CA SER A 247 16.11 -23.28 5.85
C SER A 247 15.49 -24.49 5.14
N GLN A 248 14.97 -24.32 3.92
CA GLN A 248 14.43 -25.42 3.11
C GLN A 248 15.53 -26.33 2.52
N THR A 249 16.70 -25.79 2.20
CA THR A 249 17.83 -26.56 1.63
C THR A 249 18.52 -27.45 2.68
N SER A 250 18.33 -27.19 3.97
CA SER A 250 18.96 -27.94 5.08
C SER A 250 18.13 -29.13 5.59
N ALA A 251 17.03 -29.51 4.90
CA ALA A 251 16.28 -30.70 5.27
C ALA A 251 17.10 -31.98 4.98
N PRO A 252 17.30 -32.89 5.97
CA PRO A 252 18.06 -34.10 5.76
C PRO A 252 17.35 -35.04 4.78
N THR A 253 18.11 -35.57 3.82
CA THR A 253 17.68 -36.64 2.92
C THR A 253 16.98 -37.75 3.73
N PRO A 254 15.72 -38.13 3.40
CA PRO A 254 15.09 -39.25 4.08
C PRO A 254 15.97 -40.50 3.85
N THR A 255 16.46 -41.07 4.95
CA THR A 255 17.18 -42.34 4.92
C THR A 255 16.22 -43.40 4.36
N PRO A 256 16.59 -44.14 3.31
CA PRO A 256 15.71 -45.17 2.77
C PRO A 256 15.49 -46.24 3.85
N THR A 257 14.23 -46.41 4.27
CA THR A 257 13.79 -47.51 5.12
C THR A 257 14.08 -48.83 4.40
N PRO A 258 14.73 -49.81 5.04
CA PRO A 258 14.94 -51.12 4.41
C PRO A 258 13.60 -51.83 4.22
N GLU A 259 13.30 -52.23 2.99
CA GLU A 259 12.15 -53.05 2.61
C GLU A 259 12.11 -54.33 3.46
N ALA A 260 10.96 -54.54 4.12
CA ALA A 260 10.66 -55.79 4.80
C ALA A 260 10.51 -56.92 3.76
N SER A 261 11.34 -57.96 3.90
CA SER A 261 11.24 -59.21 3.13
C SER A 261 9.86 -59.84 3.26
N ALA A 262 9.23 -60.15 2.12
CA ALA A 262 8.01 -60.95 2.05
C ALA A 262 8.26 -62.41 2.46
N PRO A 263 7.30 -63.09 3.11
CA PRO A 263 7.43 -64.50 3.46
C PRO A 263 7.22 -65.42 2.23
N ARG A 264 8.05 -66.47 2.14
CA ARG A 264 7.92 -67.57 1.16
C ARG A 264 6.64 -68.37 1.40
N GLU A 265 5.79 -68.49 0.40
CA GLU A 265 4.71 -69.49 0.36
C GLU A 265 5.30 -70.91 0.25
N LEU A 266 4.83 -71.78 1.14
CA LEU A 266 5.08 -73.21 1.14
C LEU A 266 4.01 -73.88 0.26
N VAL A 267 4.41 -74.44 -0.88
CA VAL A 267 3.53 -75.26 -1.73
C VAL A 267 3.50 -76.67 -1.15
N GLU A 268 2.41 -77.04 -0.48
CA GLU A 268 2.01 -78.44 -0.30
C GLU A 268 1.10 -78.84 -1.45
N ALA A 269 1.55 -79.78 -2.29
CA ALA A 269 0.71 -80.50 -3.22
C ALA A 269 0.85 -82.00 -2.96
N ARG A 270 -0.26 -82.59 -2.52
CA ARG A 270 -0.52 -84.02 -2.43
C ARG A 270 -0.49 -84.67 -3.82
N SER A 271 0.24 -85.78 -3.97
CA SER A 271 -0.21 -87.09 -4.49
C SER A 271 0.98 -88.04 -4.61
#